data_AF-A0A6B1E2U9-F1
#
_entry.id   AF-A0A6B1E2U9-F1
#
_cell.length_a   1.000
_cell.length_b   1.000
_cell.length_c   1.000
_cell.angle_alpha   90.00
_cell.angle_beta   90.00
_cell.angle_gamma   90.00
#
_symmetry.space_group_name_H-M   'P 1'
#
loop_
_entity.id
_entity.type
_entity.pdbx_description
1 polymer ?
#
loop_
_entity_poly.entity_id
_entity_poly.type
_entity_poly.pdbx_seq_one_letter_code
_entity_poly.pdbx_strand_id
1 'polypeptide(L)'
;MHADGRCETTHGESTWVALRVRGSHGGRAGEIAAHSSCVQLRVAGARPFNRDDAIVVLEQIEGALAYIDTLATRSQTRQYKRARASVVAAHNRLHQLMHRQGIYHQHSPLHGHGEH
;
A
#
# COMPACT_ATOMS: atom_id res chain seq x y z
N MET A 1 11.57 23.42 0.03
CA MET A 1 10.17 23.78 -0.28
C MET A 1 9.30 22.63 0.19
N HIS A 2 8.40 22.87 1.15
CA HIS A 2 7.46 21.86 1.63
C HIS A 2 6.14 22.10 0.89
N ALA A 3 5.65 21.11 0.16
CA ALA A 3 4.37 21.20 -0.54
C ALA A 3 3.31 20.52 0.33
N ASP A 4 2.26 21.27 0.69
CA ASP A 4 1.07 20.74 1.35
C ASP A 4 -0.15 20.87 0.43
N GLY A 5 -1.14 20.03 0.68
CA GLY A 5 -2.39 20.02 -0.08
C GLY A 5 -3.46 19.33 0.73
N ARG A 6 -4.70 19.79 0.59
CA ARG A 6 -5.88 19.24 1.25
C ARG A 6 -6.95 18.94 0.22
N CYS A 7 -7.60 17.79 0.38
CA CYS A 7 -8.84 17.48 -0.28
C CYS A 7 -9.83 16.94 0.75
N GLU A 8 -11.12 17.08 0.45
CA GLU A 8 -12.19 16.48 1.23
C GLU A 8 -12.95 15.53 0.32
N THR A 9 -13.32 14.38 0.86
CA THR A 9 -14.09 13.36 0.15
C THR A 9 -15.06 12.70 1.13
N THR A 10 -16.20 12.27 0.61
CA THR A 10 -17.07 11.30 1.28
C THR A 10 -16.50 9.90 1.08
N HIS A 11 -16.83 8.98 1.97
CA HIS A 11 -16.54 7.54 1.80
C HIS A 11 -17.86 6.79 1.67
N GLY A 12 -17.86 5.74 0.85
CA GLY A 12 -18.96 4.79 0.78
C GLY A 12 -18.78 3.67 1.79
N GLU A 13 -19.16 2.45 1.43
CA GLU A 13 -18.92 1.26 2.26
C GLU A 13 -17.42 0.92 2.39
N SER A 14 -16.62 1.33 1.40
CA SER A 14 -15.17 1.20 1.45
C SER A 14 -14.52 2.36 2.19
N THR A 15 -13.51 2.02 2.99
CA THR A 15 -12.62 3.00 3.64
C THR A 15 -11.25 3.08 2.98
N TRP A 16 -11.04 2.40 1.85
CA TRP A 16 -9.80 2.48 1.09
C TRP A 16 -9.87 3.60 0.06
N VAL A 17 -8.82 4.42 0.02
CA VAL A 17 -8.72 5.55 -0.90
C VAL A 17 -7.37 5.52 -1.59
N ALA A 18 -7.36 5.73 -2.90
CA ALA A 18 -6.14 5.98 -3.66
C ALA A 18 -5.82 7.48 -3.65
N LEU A 19 -4.74 7.86 -2.97
CA LEU A 19 -4.23 9.22 -2.97
C LEU A 19 -3.17 9.36 -4.06
N ARG A 20 -3.41 10.23 -5.05
CA ARG A 20 -2.40 10.62 -6.03
C ARG A 20 -1.88 12.02 -5.74
N VAL A 21 -0.62 12.12 -5.35
CA VAL A 21 0.10 13.39 -5.22
C VAL A 21 0.87 13.65 -6.50
N ARG A 22 0.61 14.78 -7.15
CA ARG A 22 1.38 15.26 -8.31
C ARG A 22 2.48 16.20 -7.82
N GLY A 23 3.66 16.07 -8.37
CA GLY A 23 4.82 16.93 -8.13
C GLY A 23 5.61 17.17 -9.42
N SER A 24 6.66 17.97 -9.31
CA SER A 24 7.63 18.23 -10.39
C SER A 24 9.03 18.27 -9.75
N HIS A 25 10.01 17.63 -10.38
CA HIS A 25 11.37 17.58 -9.86
C HIS A 25 12.19 18.83 -10.26
N GLY A 26 11.86 19.46 -11.40
CA GLY A 26 12.56 20.63 -11.94
C GLY A 26 11.72 21.91 -12.07
N GLY A 27 10.47 21.91 -11.61
CA GLY A 27 9.54 23.05 -11.72
C GLY A 27 9.08 23.36 -13.15
N ARG A 28 9.30 22.45 -14.10
CA ARG A 28 8.96 22.65 -15.52
C ARG A 28 7.49 22.33 -15.79
N ALA A 29 6.82 23.19 -16.55
CA ALA A 29 5.47 22.94 -17.03
C ALA A 29 5.44 21.63 -17.85
N GLY A 30 4.55 20.70 -17.48
CA GLY A 30 4.41 19.38 -18.11
C GLY A 30 5.21 18.25 -17.46
N GLU A 31 6.10 18.55 -16.51
CA GLU A 31 6.82 17.51 -15.75
C GLU A 31 5.93 16.98 -14.60
N ILE A 32 5.33 15.81 -14.80
CA ILE A 32 4.47 15.18 -13.79
C ILE A 32 5.25 14.03 -13.14
N ALA A 33 5.82 14.30 -11.96
CA ALA A 33 6.05 13.25 -10.99
C ALA A 33 4.70 12.95 -10.32
N ALA A 34 4.32 11.67 -10.20
CA ALA A 34 3.12 11.33 -9.45
C ALA A 34 3.40 10.12 -8.56
N HIS A 35 3.07 10.23 -7.29
CA HIS A 35 3.02 9.10 -6.39
C HIS A 35 1.55 8.80 -6.07
N SER A 36 1.12 7.60 -6.41
CA SER A 36 -0.15 7.05 -5.94
C SER A 36 0.11 6.14 -4.73
N SER A 37 -0.64 6.33 -3.65
CA SER A 37 -0.63 5.47 -2.46
C SER A 37 -2.05 5.03 -2.14
N CYS A 38 -2.26 3.73 -1.91
CA CYS A 38 -3.51 3.24 -1.33
C CYS A 38 -3.45 3.41 0.19
N VAL A 39 -4.45 4.07 0.78
CA VAL A 39 -4.52 4.34 2.22
C VAL A 39 -5.88 3.93 2.76
N GLN A 40 -5.91 3.40 3.97
CA GLN A 40 -7.15 3.12 4.69
C GLN A 40 -7.50 4.30 5.61
N LEU A 41 -8.71 4.84 5.46
CA LEU A 41 -9.25 5.88 6.31
C LEU A 41 -9.58 5.34 7.71
N ARG A 42 -9.42 6.20 8.72
CA ARG A 42 -10.01 5.97 10.04
C ARG A 42 -11.24 6.86 10.17
N VAL A 43 -12.39 6.25 10.42
CA VAL A 43 -13.67 6.96 10.56
C VAL A 43 -14.05 6.92 12.05
N ALA A 44 -14.22 8.10 12.65
CA ALA A 44 -14.49 8.24 14.08
C ALA A 44 -13.53 7.44 14.99
N GLY A 45 -12.24 7.37 14.59
CA GLY A 45 -11.21 6.62 15.32
C GLY A 45 -11.21 5.10 15.08
N ALA A 46 -12.26 4.53 14.49
CA ALA A 46 -12.30 3.13 14.07
C ALA A 46 -11.63 2.93 12.70
N ARG A 47 -11.33 1.67 12.36
CA ARG A 47 -11.02 1.23 10.99
C ARG A 47 -12.21 0.40 10.52
N PRO A 48 -13.24 1.03 9.92
CA PRO A 48 -14.35 0.28 9.36
C PRO A 48 -13.79 -0.77 8.40
N PHE A 49 -14.21 -2.00 8.63
CA PHE A 49 -13.64 -3.17 7.99
C PHE A 49 -14.66 -3.73 7.00
N ASN A 50 -14.26 -3.80 5.73
CA ASN A 50 -14.98 -4.49 4.69
C ASN A 50 -14.14 -5.70 4.27
N ARG A 51 -14.76 -6.89 4.25
CA ARG A 51 -14.07 -8.15 3.97
C ARG A 51 -13.52 -8.20 2.55
N ASP A 52 -14.35 -7.87 1.57
CA ASP A 52 -14.02 -8.01 0.16
C ASP A 52 -12.90 -7.02 -0.21
N ASP A 53 -12.99 -5.79 0.30
CA ASP A 53 -11.92 -4.80 0.16
C ASP A 53 -10.62 -5.27 0.82
N ALA A 54 -10.69 -5.86 2.02
CA ALA A 54 -9.50 -6.31 2.73
C ALA A 54 -8.76 -7.42 1.98
N ILE A 55 -9.50 -8.35 1.35
CA ILE A 55 -8.92 -9.41 0.52
C ILE A 55 -8.22 -8.79 -0.69
N VAL A 56 -8.93 -7.96 -1.47
CA VAL A 56 -8.37 -7.34 -2.68
C VAL A 56 -7.15 -6.48 -2.34
N VAL A 57 -7.20 -5.70 -1.26
CA VAL A 57 -6.07 -4.85 -0.87
C VAL A 57 -4.90 -5.69 -0.35
N LEU A 58 -5.13 -6.80 0.34
CA LEU A 58 -4.06 -7.70 0.74
C LEU A 58 -3.34 -8.26 -0.50
N GLU A 59 -4.07 -8.71 -1.52
CA GLU A 59 -3.51 -9.19 -2.79
C GLU A 59 -2.70 -8.09 -3.50
N GLN A 60 -3.15 -6.83 -3.47
CA GLN A 60 -2.38 -5.71 -4.02
C GLN A 60 -1.08 -5.45 -3.25
N ILE A 61 -1.09 -5.60 -1.92
CA ILE A 61 0.12 -5.47 -1.09
C ILE A 61 1.11 -6.61 -1.40
N GLU A 62 0.62 -7.83 -1.58
CA GLU A 62 1.43 -8.99 -1.98
C GLU A 62 2.06 -8.77 -3.38
N GLY A 63 1.27 -8.30 -4.34
CA GLY A 63 1.76 -7.95 -5.68
C GLY A 63 2.80 -6.81 -5.64
N ALA A 64 2.61 -5.81 -4.78
CA ALA A 64 3.59 -4.75 -4.59
C ALA A 64 4.91 -5.27 -3.97
N LEU A 65 4.84 -6.21 -3.03
CA LEU A 65 6.03 -6.84 -2.46
C LEU A 65 6.77 -7.68 -3.50
N ALA A 66 6.04 -8.46 -4.31
CA ALA A 66 6.61 -9.22 -5.42
C ALA A 66 7.29 -8.29 -6.44
N TYR A 67 6.66 -7.17 -6.81
CA TYR A 67 7.25 -6.17 -7.68
C TYR A 67 8.55 -5.61 -7.11
N ILE A 68 8.56 -5.21 -5.83
CA ILE A 68 9.76 -4.70 -5.14
C ILE A 68 10.89 -5.73 -5.16
N ASP A 69 10.58 -7.00 -4.92
CA ASP A 69 11.59 -8.06 -4.79
C ASP A 69 12.14 -8.54 -6.16
N THR A 70 11.40 -8.36 -7.26
CA THR A 70 11.75 -8.93 -8.57
C THR A 70 11.97 -7.93 -9.70
N LEU A 71 11.05 -6.97 -9.88
CA LEU A 71 11.00 -6.11 -11.08
C LEU A 71 11.48 -4.68 -10.81
N ALA A 72 11.36 -4.19 -9.58
CA ALA A 72 11.72 -2.83 -9.24
C ALA A 72 13.21 -2.57 -9.48
N THR A 73 13.53 -1.43 -10.08
CA THR A 73 14.92 -0.98 -10.21
C THR A 73 15.53 -0.88 -8.82
N ARG A 74 16.61 -1.63 -8.58
CA ARG A 74 17.31 -1.64 -7.29
C ARG A 74 17.99 -0.28 -7.08
N SER A 75 17.30 0.61 -6.36
CA SER A 75 17.90 1.83 -5.82
C SER A 75 18.99 1.49 -4.81
N GLN A 76 19.68 2.52 -4.29
CA GLN A 76 20.63 2.35 -3.19
C GLN A 76 20.05 1.41 -2.11
N THR A 77 20.84 0.44 -1.64
CA THR A 77 20.41 -0.67 -0.76
C THR A 77 19.53 -0.23 0.41
N ARG A 78 19.78 0.96 0.96
CA ARG A 78 19.00 1.54 2.08
C ARG A 78 17.56 1.89 1.69
N GLN A 79 17.34 2.46 0.51
CA GLN A 79 16.00 2.87 0.05
C GLN A 79 15.15 1.64 -0.27
N TYR A 80 15.73 0.65 -0.96
CA TYR A 80 15.10 -0.65 -1.19
C TYR A 80 14.62 -1.30 0.12
N LYS A 81 15.52 -1.43 1.11
CA LYS A 81 15.19 -2.03 2.42
C LYS A 81 14.06 -1.28 3.12
N ARG A 82 14.05 0.05 3.07
CA ARG A 82 13.00 0.88 3.69
C ARG A 82 11.65 0.71 3.00
N ALA A 83 11.61 0.71 1.67
CA ALA A 83 10.40 0.50 0.89
C ALA A 83 9.82 -0.89 1.19
N ARG A 84 10.64 -1.93 1.09
CA ARG A 84 10.26 -3.31 1.38
C ARG A 84 9.71 -3.48 2.80
N ALA A 85 10.42 -2.95 3.81
CA ALA A 85 9.97 -3.04 5.21
C ALA A 85 8.61 -2.36 5.43
N SER A 86 8.32 -1.27 4.72
CA SER A 86 7.05 -0.55 4.81
C SER A 86 5.90 -1.40 4.26
N VAL A 87 6.10 -2.06 3.11
CA VAL A 87 5.11 -2.94 2.49
C VAL A 87 4.88 -4.19 3.34
N VAL A 88 5.94 -4.82 3.87
CA VAL A 88 5.82 -5.96 4.79
C VAL A 88 5.05 -5.59 6.06
N ALA A 89 5.32 -4.42 6.64
CA ALA A 89 4.59 -3.96 7.81
C ALA A 89 3.09 -3.74 7.51
N ALA A 90 2.76 -3.21 6.32
CA ALA A 90 1.38 -3.04 5.88
C ALA A 90 0.67 -4.39 5.69
N HIS A 91 1.33 -5.36 5.05
CA HIS A 91 0.84 -6.73 4.89
C HIS A 91 0.50 -7.34 6.26
N ASN A 92 1.49 -7.40 7.17
CA ASN A 92 1.31 -8.01 8.49
C ASN A 92 0.18 -7.35 9.28
N ARG A 93 0.05 -6.02 9.20
CA ARG A 93 -1.00 -5.29 9.91
C ARG A 93 -2.40 -5.64 9.39
N LEU A 94 -2.58 -5.68 8.08
CA LEU A 94 -3.86 -6.02 7.47
C LEU A 94 -4.19 -7.50 7.65
N HIS A 95 -3.22 -8.38 7.43
CA HIS A 95 -3.32 -9.82 7.63
C HIS A 95 -3.79 -10.17 9.05
N GLN A 96 -3.13 -9.62 10.07
CA GLN A 96 -3.54 -9.83 11.47
C GLN A 96 -4.91 -9.23 11.78
N LEU A 97 -5.28 -8.11 11.13
CA LEU A 97 -6.61 -7.53 11.29
C LEU A 97 -7.69 -8.46 10.73
N MET A 98 -7.47 -9.05 9.55
CA MET A 98 -8.39 -10.00 8.94
C MET A 98 -8.57 -11.24 9.84
N HIS A 99 -7.49 -11.80 10.37
CA HIS A 99 -7.57 -12.93 11.32
C HIS A 99 -8.33 -12.58 12.61
N ARG A 100 -8.11 -11.38 13.17
CA ARG A 100 -8.88 -10.91 14.34
C ARG A 100 -10.37 -10.74 14.05
N GLN A 101 -10.75 -10.52 12.79
CA GLN A 101 -12.14 -10.44 12.34
C GLN A 101 -12.70 -11.80 11.90
N GLY A 102 -11.97 -12.89 12.11
CA GLY A 102 -12.40 -14.25 11.75
C GLY A 102 -12.39 -14.53 10.23
N ILE A 103 -11.64 -13.74 9.46
CA ILE A 103 -11.61 -13.85 8.00
C ILE A 103 -10.42 -14.68 7.56
N TYR A 104 -10.75 -15.86 7.06
CA TYR A 104 -9.80 -16.76 6.43
C TYR A 104 -9.70 -16.45 4.93
N HIS A 105 -8.48 -16.46 4.42
CA HIS A 105 -8.14 -16.21 3.03
C HIS A 105 -7.03 -17.16 2.60
N GLN A 106 -6.89 -17.39 1.29
CA GLN A 106 -5.78 -18.17 0.77
C GLN A 106 -4.48 -17.40 0.96
N HIS A 107 -3.47 -18.07 1.50
CA HIS A 107 -2.14 -17.51 1.59
C HIS A 107 -1.41 -17.82 0.28
N SER A 108 -1.03 -16.78 -0.46
CA SER A 108 0.05 -16.95 -1.44
C SER A 108 1.38 -16.91 -0.70
N PRO A 109 2.28 -17.89 -0.88
CA PRO A 109 3.61 -17.83 -0.31
C PRO A 109 4.32 -16.56 -0.80
N LEU A 110 4.58 -15.61 0.11
CA LEU A 110 5.33 -14.38 -0.19
C LEU A 110 6.77 -14.67 -0.63
N HIS A 111 7.26 -15.87 -0.30
CA HIS A 111 8.57 -16.38 -0.64
C HIS A 111 8.36 -17.79 -1.17
N GLY A 112 8.70 -18.02 -2.44
CA GLY A 112 8.99 -19.37 -2.88
C GLY A 112 10.14 -19.86 -2.00
N HIS A 113 9.86 -20.78 -1.10
CA HIS A 113 10.91 -21.60 -0.52
C HIS A 113 11.47 -22.38 -1.71
N GLY A 114 12.56 -21.88 -2.29
CA GLY A 114 13.43 -22.65 -3.15
C GLY A 114 14.03 -23.76 -2.30
N GLU A 115 13.23 -24.79 -2.06
CA GLU A 115 13.69 -26.07 -1.60
C GLU A 115 14.39 -26.75 -2.79
N HIS A 116 15.72 -26.75 -2.69
CA HIS A 116 16.70 -27.63 -3.35
C HIS A 116 17.00 -27.41 -4.84
#